data_AF-A0AAD9BGX2-F1
#
_entry.id   AF-A0AAD9BGX2-F1
#
_cell.length_a   1.000
_cell.length_b   1.000
_cell.length_c   1.000
_cell.angle_alpha   90.00
_cell.angle_beta   90.00
_cell.angle_gamma   90.00
#
_symmetry.space_group_name_H-M   'P 1'
#
loop_
_entity.id
_entity.type
_entity.pdbx_description
1 polymer ?
#
loop_
_entity_poly.entity_id
_entity_poly.type
_entity_poly.pdbx_seq_one_letter_code
_entity_poly.pdbx_strand_id
1 'polypeptide(L)'
;MSSSVTRCPGCGSSNIVDDDLYCQAQRVCVDCGSVVSEGISYSRTTAVARKPCLNLIKGLQRVKAICRILRVNNEIENHSQTYYTQAYQHEAFIRVSLQKKEVLAGCCVLVSCRLLNWPITMGTISCLLDADPVVVGAVYQEMIKILNIKAPVFIINDVMEAHSQEYKISSLHVPEAGRELEGLDEACRGPGGAGSRHLDRDWPSSHPHHDGLNLSVVAVLETQQAPPETHSGQVLSDGQSE
;
A
#
# COMPACT_ATOMS: atom_id res chain seq x y z
N MET A 1 -17.99 -39.86 24.32
CA MET A 1 -17.94 -40.13 25.77
C MET A 1 -16.82 -41.13 25.99
N SER A 2 -15.65 -40.68 26.44
CA SER A 2 -14.47 -41.52 26.68
C SER A 2 -14.63 -42.25 28.01
N SER A 3 -14.63 -43.58 27.99
CA SER A 3 -14.70 -44.45 29.16
C SER A 3 -13.51 -44.18 30.09
N SER A 4 -13.78 -43.66 31.29
CA SER A 4 -12.80 -43.56 32.36
C SER A 4 -12.50 -44.94 32.92
N VAL A 5 -11.36 -45.51 32.53
CA VAL A 5 -10.87 -46.78 33.10
C VAL A 5 -10.58 -46.54 34.60
N THR A 6 -11.35 -47.20 35.46
CA THR A 6 -11.29 -47.10 36.93
C THR A 6 -10.54 -48.26 37.59
N ARG A 7 -10.08 -49.24 36.81
CA ARG A 7 -9.32 -50.41 37.30
C ARG A 7 -8.14 -50.71 36.40
N CYS A 8 -7.04 -51.12 37.00
CA CYS A 8 -5.81 -51.48 36.30
C CYS A 8 -6.04 -52.75 35.46
N PRO A 9 -5.74 -52.76 34.15
CA PRO A 9 -5.88 -53.94 33.31
C PRO A 9 -4.87 -55.05 33.64
N GLY A 10 -3.76 -54.73 34.31
CA GLY A 10 -2.72 -55.68 34.67
C GLY A 10 -3.03 -56.48 35.95
N CYS A 11 -3.45 -55.80 37.02
CA CYS A 11 -3.66 -56.43 38.32
C CYS A 11 -5.10 -56.34 38.86
N GLY A 12 -6.00 -55.65 38.15
CA GLY A 12 -7.39 -55.46 38.58
C GLY A 12 -7.60 -54.45 39.73
N SER A 13 -6.52 -53.86 40.25
CA SER A 13 -6.59 -52.88 41.33
C SER A 13 -7.28 -51.57 40.90
N SER A 14 -8.00 -50.95 41.84
CA SER A 14 -8.56 -49.60 41.69
C SER A 14 -7.61 -48.49 42.17
N ASN A 15 -6.42 -48.84 42.66
CA ASN A 15 -5.43 -47.90 43.18
C ASN A 15 -4.62 -47.25 42.04
N ILE A 16 -5.29 -46.35 41.31
CA ILE A 16 -4.73 -45.61 40.17
C ILE A 16 -4.58 -44.16 40.57
N VAL A 17 -3.36 -43.65 40.55
CA VAL A 17 -3.02 -42.26 40.87
C VAL A 17 -2.62 -41.51 39.60
N ASP A 18 -2.88 -40.22 39.58
CA ASP A 18 -2.34 -39.30 38.57
C ASP A 18 -0.91 -38.92 39.01
N ASP A 19 0.07 -39.20 38.15
CA ASP A 19 1.47 -38.81 38.31
C ASP A 19 1.77 -37.63 37.37
N ASP A 20 2.10 -36.49 37.99
CA ASP A 20 2.44 -35.23 37.34
C ASP A 20 3.95 -34.94 37.37
N LEU A 21 4.82 -35.91 37.71
CA LEU A 21 6.26 -35.67 37.89
C LEU A 21 7.03 -35.25 36.61
N TYR A 22 6.40 -35.23 35.43
CA TYR A 22 7.04 -34.91 34.15
C TYR A 22 6.14 -34.12 33.18
N CYS A 23 6.59 -33.92 31.94
CA CYS A 23 5.92 -33.13 30.90
C CYS A 23 4.58 -33.71 30.39
N GLN A 24 4.11 -34.83 30.95
CA GLN A 24 2.87 -35.50 30.58
C GLN A 24 2.21 -36.04 31.84
N ALA A 25 0.93 -35.70 32.07
CA ALA A 25 0.14 -36.30 33.13
C ALA A 25 -0.12 -37.77 32.77
N GLN A 26 0.29 -38.70 33.63
CA GLN A 26 0.10 -40.13 33.43
C GLN A 26 -0.74 -40.71 34.56
N ARG A 27 -1.56 -41.71 34.27
CA ARG A 27 -2.28 -42.48 35.31
C ARG A 27 -1.55 -43.78 35.54
N VAL A 28 -1.07 -44.00 36.76
CA VAL A 28 -0.24 -45.15 37.11
C VAL A 28 -0.92 -45.94 38.23
N CYS A 29 -0.93 -47.26 38.10
CA CYS A 29 -1.36 -48.13 39.18
C CYS A 29 -0.23 -48.29 40.21
N VAL A 30 -0.49 -47.91 41.46
CA VAL A 30 0.50 -47.96 42.55
C VAL A 30 0.88 -49.41 42.89
N ASP A 31 -0.08 -50.33 42.77
CA ASP A 31 0.10 -51.70 43.28
C ASP A 31 0.91 -52.60 42.33
N CYS A 32 0.95 -52.28 41.04
CA CYS A 32 1.69 -53.08 40.05
C CYS A 32 2.60 -52.26 39.13
N GLY A 33 2.65 -50.94 39.28
CA GLY A 33 3.46 -50.04 38.46
C GLY A 33 3.00 -49.89 37.00
N SER A 34 1.83 -50.44 36.62
CA SER A 34 1.34 -50.34 35.24
C SER A 34 0.74 -48.96 34.93
N VAL A 35 1.14 -48.37 33.81
CA VAL A 35 0.55 -47.14 33.27
C VAL A 35 -0.81 -47.48 32.64
N VAL A 36 -1.89 -46.89 33.17
CA VAL A 36 -3.28 -47.15 32.76
C VAL A 36 -3.70 -46.22 31.62
N SER A 37 -3.21 -44.99 31.61
CA SER A 37 -3.43 -44.05 30.51
C SER A 37 -2.36 -42.98 30.50
N GLU A 38 -1.82 -42.70 29.32
CA GLU A 38 -0.98 -41.53 29.09
C GLU A 38 -1.88 -40.37 28.65
N GLY A 39 -1.85 -39.27 29.42
CA GLY A 39 -2.50 -38.03 29.05
C GLY A 39 -1.72 -37.37 27.92
N ILE A 40 -1.98 -37.78 26.68
CA ILE A 40 -1.46 -37.09 25.51
C ILE A 40 -2.20 -35.75 25.38
N SER A 41 -1.68 -34.72 26.03
CA SER A 41 -2.04 -33.32 25.76
C SER A 41 -0.93 -32.67 24.94
N TYR A 42 -0.75 -33.12 23.68
CA TYR A 42 0.14 -32.43 22.73
C TYR A 42 -0.36 -31.02 22.34
N SER A 43 -1.53 -30.61 22.81
CA SER A 43 -2.22 -29.40 22.35
C SER A 43 -2.10 -28.19 23.29
N ARG A 44 -1.55 -28.31 24.51
CA ARG A 44 -1.52 -27.20 25.49
C ARG A 44 -0.17 -26.53 25.75
N THR A 45 0.90 -26.93 25.06
CA THR A 45 2.26 -26.37 25.28
C THR A 45 2.92 -25.75 24.03
N THR A 46 2.23 -25.72 22.88
CA THR A 46 2.76 -25.07 21.65
C THR A 46 2.05 -23.76 21.29
N ALA A 47 1.27 -23.18 22.20
CA ALA A 47 0.87 -21.78 22.09
C ALA A 47 2.07 -20.85 22.41
N VAL A 48 3.23 -21.12 21.82
CA VAL A 48 4.29 -20.13 21.71
C VAL A 48 3.71 -19.05 20.81
N ALA A 49 3.50 -17.86 21.37
CA ALA A 49 3.15 -16.68 20.59
C ALA A 49 4.07 -16.63 19.36
N ARG A 50 3.49 -16.81 18.17
CA ARG A 50 4.28 -16.92 16.93
C ARG A 50 5.12 -15.65 16.82
N LYS A 51 6.44 -15.80 16.98
CA LYS A 51 7.37 -14.69 16.80
C LYS A 51 7.16 -14.15 15.38
N PRO A 52 6.90 -12.83 15.21
CA PRO A 52 6.73 -12.26 13.88
C PRO A 52 7.98 -12.51 13.05
N CYS A 53 7.80 -12.94 11.80
CA CYS A 53 8.91 -13.17 10.89
C CYS A 53 9.65 -11.86 10.60
N LEU A 54 10.95 -11.95 10.26
CA LEU A 54 11.78 -10.76 10.04
C LEU A 54 11.22 -9.84 8.94
N ASN A 55 10.63 -10.41 7.90
CA ASN A 55 10.04 -9.64 6.80
C ASN A 55 8.78 -8.86 7.23
N LEU A 56 7.98 -9.41 8.15
CA LEU A 56 6.85 -8.69 8.74
C LEU A 56 7.35 -7.50 9.58
N ILE A 57 8.39 -7.70 10.38
CA ILE A 57 9.00 -6.63 11.18
C ILE A 57 9.55 -5.52 10.28
N LYS A 58 10.32 -5.87 9.24
CA LYS A 58 10.85 -4.92 8.26
C LYS A 58 9.74 -4.17 7.51
N GLY A 59 8.69 -4.88 7.11
CA GLY A 59 7.52 -4.26 6.49
C GLY A 59 6.82 -3.25 7.39
N LEU A 60 6.61 -3.59 8.67
CA LEU A 60 6.06 -2.65 9.65
C LEU A 60 6.97 -1.44 9.86
N GLN A 61 8.29 -1.64 9.91
CA GLN A 61 9.24 -0.51 9.95
C GLN A 61 9.13 0.36 8.71
N ARG A 62 8.91 -0.22 7.52
CA ARG A 62 8.69 0.52 6.28
C ARG A 62 7.41 1.35 6.32
N VAL A 63 6.30 0.79 6.83
CA VAL A 63 5.05 1.54 7.07
C VAL A 63 5.33 2.77 7.96
N LYS A 64 6.00 2.58 9.10
CA LYS A 64 6.35 3.69 10.00
C LYS A 64 7.23 4.74 9.33
N ALA A 65 8.19 4.33 8.52
CA ALA A 65 9.05 5.25 7.78
C ALA A 65 8.23 6.11 6.80
N ILE A 66 7.32 5.50 6.04
CA ILE A 66 6.45 6.22 5.10
C ILE A 66 5.54 7.20 5.86
N CYS A 67 4.90 6.77 6.96
CA CYS A 67 4.07 7.65 7.79
C CYS A 67 4.83 8.87 8.32
N ARG A 68 6.10 8.68 8.74
CA ARG A 68 6.95 9.79 9.21
C ARG A 68 7.35 10.75 8.10
N ILE A 69 7.68 10.24 6.91
CA ILE A 69 8.01 11.07 5.74
C ILE A 69 6.81 11.94 5.36
N LEU A 70 5.61 11.35 5.35
CA LEU A 70 4.36 12.03 5.05
C LEU A 70 3.82 12.88 6.21
N ARG A 71 4.43 12.80 7.40
CA ARG A 71 4.03 13.49 8.63
C ARG A 71 2.55 13.30 8.99
N VAL A 72 2.03 12.09 8.78
CA VAL A 72 0.63 11.76 9.09
C VAL A 72 0.40 11.59 10.60
N ASN A 73 -0.86 11.73 11.03
CA ASN A 73 -1.25 11.48 12.42
C ASN A 73 -0.99 10.01 12.83
N ASN A 74 -0.71 9.78 14.12
CA ASN A 74 -0.53 8.46 14.73
C ASN A 74 -1.74 7.54 14.51
N GLU A 75 -2.96 8.10 14.41
CA GLU A 75 -4.15 7.31 14.08
C GLU A 75 -4.05 6.64 12.70
N ILE A 76 -3.53 7.36 11.70
CA ILE A 76 -3.28 6.83 10.35
C ILE A 76 -2.17 5.76 10.42
N GLU A 77 -1.09 6.02 11.17
CA GLU A 77 0.01 5.06 11.34
C GLU A 77 -0.46 3.74 11.98
N ASN A 78 -1.34 3.81 12.99
CA ASN A 78 -1.89 2.63 13.66
C ASN A 78 -2.84 1.83 12.75
N HIS A 79 -3.71 2.51 12.00
CA HIS A 79 -4.55 1.86 10.98
C HIS A 79 -3.71 1.16 9.91
N SER A 80 -2.67 1.84 9.43
CA SER A 80 -1.77 1.32 8.39
C SER A 80 -1.05 0.06 8.85
N GLN A 81 -0.54 0.04 10.08
CA GLN A 81 0.11 -1.15 10.66
C GLN A 81 -0.85 -2.33 10.84
N THR A 82 -2.09 -2.04 11.23
CA THR A 82 -3.13 -3.06 11.41
C THR A 82 -3.50 -3.70 10.09
N TYR A 83 -3.81 -2.89 9.07
CA TYR A 83 -4.11 -3.38 7.73
C TYR A 83 -2.93 -4.11 7.09
N TYR A 84 -1.71 -3.62 7.28
CA TYR A 84 -0.52 -4.31 6.79
C TYR A 84 -0.37 -5.69 7.42
N THR A 85 -0.55 -5.81 8.73
CA THR A 85 -0.45 -7.10 9.43
C THR A 85 -1.53 -8.07 8.96
N GLN A 86 -2.76 -7.60 8.79
CA GLN A 86 -3.87 -8.41 8.28
C GLN A 86 -3.63 -8.87 6.84
N ALA A 87 -3.27 -7.95 5.95
CA ALA A 87 -3.00 -8.27 4.55
C ALA A 87 -1.79 -9.19 4.38
N TYR A 88 -0.73 -8.98 5.16
CA TYR A 88 0.49 -9.80 5.10
C TYR A 88 0.23 -11.27 5.47
N GLN A 89 -0.72 -11.52 6.38
CA GLN A 89 -1.11 -12.87 6.81
C GLN A 89 -2.10 -13.54 5.85
N HIS A 90 -2.66 -12.80 4.89
CA HIS A 90 -3.62 -13.33 3.94
C HIS A 90 -2.94 -14.20 2.86
N GLU A 91 -3.59 -15.29 2.47
CA GLU A 91 -3.06 -16.30 1.53
C GLU A 91 -2.55 -15.69 0.20
N ALA A 92 -3.23 -14.67 -0.30
CA ALA A 92 -2.85 -13.94 -1.51
C ALA A 92 -1.49 -13.23 -1.42
N PHE A 93 -1.04 -12.85 -0.22
CA PHE A 93 0.22 -12.13 0.01
C PHE A 93 1.28 -12.95 0.75
N ILE A 94 0.97 -14.17 1.21
CA ILE A 94 1.97 -15.04 1.83
C ILE A 94 3.09 -15.38 0.84
N ARG A 95 2.73 -15.79 -0.38
CA ARG A 95 3.63 -16.37 -1.38
C ARG A 95 4.13 -15.38 -2.45
N VAL A 96 4.00 -14.07 -2.23
CA VAL A 96 4.42 -13.05 -3.20
C VAL A 96 5.87 -12.58 -2.98
N SER A 97 6.43 -11.92 -3.99
CA SER A 97 7.77 -11.34 -3.95
C SER A 97 7.94 -10.30 -2.84
N LEU A 98 9.18 -10.09 -2.40
CA LEU A 98 9.49 -9.09 -1.37
C LEU A 98 9.10 -7.68 -1.83
N GLN A 99 9.36 -7.34 -3.09
CA GLN A 99 8.96 -6.05 -3.68
C GLN A 99 7.45 -5.83 -3.59
N LYS A 100 6.62 -6.85 -3.86
CA LYS A 100 5.16 -6.73 -3.73
C LYS A 100 4.73 -6.50 -2.27
N LYS A 101 5.48 -7.03 -1.31
CA LYS A 101 5.25 -6.79 0.14
C LYS A 101 5.66 -5.39 0.56
N GLU A 102 6.72 -4.83 -0.01
CA GLU A 102 7.10 -3.43 0.21
C GLU A 102 6.08 -2.48 -0.40
N VAL A 103 5.57 -2.78 -1.60
CA VAL A 103 4.47 -2.03 -2.22
C VAL A 103 3.21 -2.10 -1.36
N LEU A 104 2.88 -3.28 -0.83
CA LEU A 104 1.76 -3.47 0.09
C LEU A 104 1.86 -2.53 1.31
N ALA A 105 3.07 -2.32 1.86
CA ALA A 105 3.27 -1.38 2.97
C ALA A 105 2.83 0.05 2.63
N GLY A 106 3.18 0.56 1.44
CA GLY A 106 2.73 1.88 1.00
C GLY A 106 1.23 1.91 0.67
N CYS A 107 0.68 0.85 0.08
CA CYS A 107 -0.77 0.75 -0.17
C CYS A 107 -1.58 0.79 1.14
N CYS A 108 -1.10 0.17 2.22
CA CYS A 108 -1.74 0.23 3.53
C CYS A 108 -1.76 1.65 4.10
N VAL A 109 -0.70 2.44 3.86
CA VAL A 109 -0.68 3.86 4.24
C VAL A 109 -1.68 4.64 3.41
N LEU A 110 -1.68 4.44 2.10
CA LEU A 110 -2.59 5.13 1.19
C LEU A 110 -4.06 4.92 1.55
N VAL A 111 -4.49 3.68 1.79
CA VAL A 111 -5.89 3.41 2.14
C VAL A 111 -6.26 4.06 3.47
N SER A 112 -5.36 4.01 4.46
CA SER A 112 -5.59 4.61 5.78
C SER A 112 -5.69 6.13 5.69
N CYS A 113 -4.83 6.77 4.88
CA CYS A 113 -4.91 8.19 4.59
C CYS A 113 -6.27 8.55 3.98
N ARG A 114 -6.71 7.82 2.95
CA ARG A 114 -7.98 8.10 2.28
C ARG A 114 -9.21 7.88 3.18
N LEU A 115 -9.18 6.87 4.05
CA LEU A 115 -10.26 6.62 5.02
C LEU A 115 -10.39 7.74 6.06
N LEU A 116 -9.30 8.43 6.35
CA LEU A 116 -9.23 9.53 7.33
C LEU A 116 -9.14 10.90 6.64
N ASN A 117 -9.55 11.00 5.37
CA ASN A 117 -9.58 12.23 4.56
C ASN A 117 -8.23 12.97 4.51
N TRP A 118 -7.12 12.23 4.50
CA TRP A 118 -5.79 12.79 4.30
C TRP A 118 -5.43 12.78 2.81
N PRO A 119 -5.20 13.96 2.20
CA PRO A 119 -5.04 14.09 0.76
C PRO A 119 -3.66 13.59 0.33
N ILE A 120 -3.63 12.39 -0.26
CA ILE A 120 -2.42 11.81 -0.83
C ILE A 120 -2.74 11.06 -2.13
N THR A 121 -1.86 11.21 -3.11
CA THR A 121 -2.00 10.57 -4.42
C THR A 121 -1.26 9.24 -4.45
N MET A 122 -1.68 8.36 -5.37
CA MET A 122 -0.94 7.14 -5.72
C MET A 122 0.48 7.47 -6.20
N GLY A 123 0.66 8.60 -6.89
CA GLY A 123 1.96 9.06 -7.39
C GLY A 123 2.95 9.30 -6.26
N THR A 124 2.53 9.99 -5.20
CA THR A 124 3.36 10.21 -4.00
C THR A 124 3.85 8.90 -3.40
N ILE A 125 2.95 7.92 -3.26
CA ILE A 125 3.29 6.59 -2.70
C ILE A 125 4.25 5.83 -3.63
N SER A 126 4.01 5.89 -4.94
CA SER A 126 4.87 5.26 -5.94
C SER A 126 6.29 5.82 -5.89
N CYS A 127 6.43 7.15 -5.74
CA CYS A 127 7.73 7.82 -5.58
C CYS A 127 8.43 7.41 -4.28
N LEU A 128 7.71 7.34 -3.15
CA LEU A 128 8.31 6.95 -1.86
C LEU A 128 8.78 5.49 -1.81
N LEU A 129 8.13 4.64 -2.60
CA LEU A 129 8.45 3.22 -2.72
C LEU A 129 9.47 2.90 -3.81
N ASP A 130 9.79 3.86 -4.70
CA ASP A 130 10.56 3.62 -5.92
C ASP A 130 9.96 2.46 -6.76
N ALA A 131 8.64 2.53 -6.98
CA ALA A 131 7.88 1.48 -7.63
C ALA A 131 7.00 2.05 -8.76
N ASP A 132 6.80 1.25 -9.81
CA ASP A 132 5.92 1.58 -10.93
C ASP A 132 4.47 1.81 -10.44
N PRO A 133 3.85 2.97 -10.73
CA PRO A 133 2.46 3.26 -10.38
C PRO A 133 1.45 2.18 -10.81
N VAL A 134 1.69 1.48 -11.92
CA VAL A 134 0.84 0.38 -12.39
C VAL A 134 0.87 -0.78 -11.40
N VAL A 135 2.05 -1.12 -10.89
CA VAL A 135 2.23 -2.18 -9.87
C VAL A 135 1.60 -1.77 -8.55
N VAL A 136 1.81 -0.52 -8.12
CA VAL A 136 1.17 0.02 -6.90
C VAL A 136 -0.36 -0.05 -7.03
N GLY A 137 -0.89 0.32 -8.20
CA GLY A 137 -2.32 0.24 -8.52
C GLY A 137 -2.88 -1.17 -8.40
N ALA A 138 -2.20 -2.16 -9.01
CA ALA A 138 -2.62 -3.55 -8.95
C ALA A 138 -2.66 -4.08 -7.50
N VAL A 139 -1.62 -3.82 -6.71
CA VAL A 139 -1.53 -4.24 -5.31
C VAL A 139 -2.58 -3.55 -4.45
N TYR A 140 -2.84 -2.26 -4.68
CA TYR A 140 -3.85 -1.50 -3.97
C TYR A 140 -5.26 -2.08 -4.16
N GLN A 141 -5.62 -2.39 -5.41
CA GLN A 141 -6.93 -2.99 -5.72
C GLN A 141 -7.08 -4.39 -5.12
N GLU A 142 -6.03 -5.22 -5.23
CA GLU A 142 -6.00 -6.55 -4.63
C GLU A 142 -6.17 -6.48 -3.10
N MET A 143 -5.46 -5.56 -2.43
CA MET A 143 -5.55 -5.34 -1.00
C MET A 143 -6.95 -4.90 -0.56
N ILE A 144 -7.57 -3.94 -1.25
CA ILE A 144 -8.95 -3.49 -0.95
C ILE A 144 -9.93 -4.65 -1.02
N LYS A 145 -9.82 -5.48 -2.07
CA LYS A 145 -10.68 -6.63 -2.29
C LYS A 145 -10.53 -7.66 -1.17
N ILE A 146 -9.30 -7.94 -0.75
CA ILE A 146 -8.99 -8.92 0.30
C ILE A 146 -9.48 -8.46 1.67
N LEU A 147 -9.21 -7.20 2.02
CA LEU A 147 -9.59 -6.64 3.31
C LEU A 147 -11.07 -6.19 3.36
N ASN A 148 -11.80 -6.35 2.25
CA ASN A 148 -13.19 -5.92 2.08
C ASN A 148 -13.43 -4.48 2.55
N ILE A 149 -12.48 -3.59 2.24
CA ILE A 149 -12.58 -2.18 2.60
C ILE A 149 -13.51 -1.51 1.59
N LYS A 150 -14.49 -0.75 2.09
CA LYS A 150 -15.31 0.09 1.21
C LYS A 150 -14.39 1.09 0.52
N ALA A 151 -14.31 1.03 -0.82
CA ALA A 151 -13.41 1.85 -1.60
C ALA A 151 -13.53 3.33 -1.17
N PRO A 152 -12.48 3.92 -0.59
CA PRO A 152 -12.57 5.29 -0.11
C PRO A 152 -12.69 6.21 -1.31
N VAL A 153 -13.66 7.13 -1.24
CA VAL A 153 -13.91 8.11 -2.30
C VAL A 153 -12.73 9.08 -2.31
N PHE A 154 -12.08 9.23 -3.46
CA PHE A 154 -11.02 10.19 -3.66
C PHE A 154 -11.59 11.39 -4.40
N ILE A 155 -11.55 12.56 -3.78
CA ILE A 155 -12.06 13.80 -4.36
C ILE A 155 -10.86 14.69 -4.70
N ILE A 156 -10.77 15.13 -5.96
CA ILE A 156 -9.64 15.95 -6.41
C ILE A 156 -9.56 17.29 -5.68
N ASN A 157 -10.70 17.81 -5.22
CA ASN A 157 -10.77 19.04 -4.43
C ASN A 157 -9.91 18.97 -3.16
N ASP A 158 -9.87 17.83 -2.46
CA ASP A 158 -9.10 17.71 -1.20
C ASP A 158 -7.60 17.86 -1.45
N VAL A 159 -7.13 17.39 -2.61
CA VAL A 159 -5.73 17.52 -3.04
C VAL A 159 -5.45 18.94 -3.52
N MET A 160 -6.35 19.54 -4.30
CA MET A 160 -6.22 20.92 -4.74
C MET A 160 -6.22 21.90 -3.57
N GLU A 161 -7.08 21.69 -2.58
CA GLU A 161 -7.15 22.50 -1.37
C GLU A 161 -5.84 22.41 -0.58
N ALA A 162 -5.33 21.20 -0.33
CA ALA A 162 -4.07 21.01 0.38
C ALA A 162 -2.89 21.72 -0.31
N HIS A 163 -2.75 21.56 -1.63
CA HIS A 163 -1.69 22.24 -2.38
C HIS A 163 -1.92 23.76 -2.46
N SER A 164 -3.16 24.23 -2.57
CA SER A 164 -3.46 25.68 -2.60
C SER A 164 -3.02 26.38 -1.31
N GLN A 165 -3.20 25.73 -0.15
CA GLN A 165 -2.77 26.23 1.15
C GLN A 165 -1.24 26.22 1.28
N GLU A 166 -0.59 25.17 0.79
CA GLU A 166 0.87 25.03 0.79
C GLU A 166 1.55 26.10 -0.07
N TYR A 167 1.05 26.35 -1.28
CA TYR A 167 1.57 27.36 -2.20
C TYR A 167 1.03 28.78 -1.96
N LYS A 168 0.20 28.98 -0.91
CA LYS A 168 -0.45 30.27 -0.59
C LYS A 168 -1.16 30.91 -1.78
N ILE A 169 -1.78 30.09 -2.63
CA ILE A 169 -2.52 30.54 -3.80
C ILE A 169 -3.81 31.18 -3.27
N SER A 170 -3.76 32.48 -2.99
CA SER A 170 -4.92 33.27 -2.61
C SER A 170 -5.63 33.77 -3.86
N SER A 171 -6.95 33.94 -3.79
CA SER A 171 -7.79 34.44 -4.89
C SER A 171 -7.36 35.78 -5.48
N LEU A 172 -6.45 36.49 -4.80
CA LEU A 172 -5.80 37.72 -5.25
C LEU A 172 -4.78 37.53 -6.40
N HIS A 173 -4.40 36.30 -6.75
CA HIS A 173 -3.40 36.03 -7.78
C HIS A 173 -3.97 35.41 -9.08
N VAL A 174 -5.28 35.40 -9.24
CA VAL A 174 -5.89 35.25 -10.57
C VAL A 174 -6.01 36.66 -11.14
N PRO A 175 -5.22 37.04 -12.17
CA PRO A 175 -5.52 38.27 -12.90
C PRO A 175 -6.95 38.16 -13.39
N GLU A 176 -7.79 39.07 -12.94
CA GLU A 176 -9.18 39.21 -13.37
C GLU A 176 -9.23 39.71 -14.83
N ALA A 177 -8.65 38.95 -15.75
CA ALA A 177 -8.79 39.14 -17.18
C ALA A 177 -10.07 38.40 -17.63
N GLY A 178 -11.21 38.85 -17.11
CA GLY A 178 -12.50 38.21 -17.32
C GLY A 178 -13.69 39.16 -17.20
N ARG A 179 -13.48 40.47 -17.33
CA ARG A 179 -14.56 41.46 -17.42
C ARG A 179 -14.30 42.45 -18.55
N GLU A 180 -14.16 41.93 -19.76
CA GLU A 180 -14.29 42.71 -20.99
C GLU A 180 -14.62 41.75 -22.15
N LEU A 181 -15.77 41.08 -22.04
CA LEU A 181 -16.35 40.30 -23.14
C LEU A 181 -17.89 40.37 -23.13
N GLU A 182 -18.44 41.52 -22.72
CA GLU A 182 -19.74 41.96 -23.23
C GLU A 182 -19.45 42.94 -24.38
N GLY A 183 -19.36 42.44 -25.62
CA GLY A 183 -19.28 43.33 -26.79
C GLY A 183 -18.57 42.84 -28.05
N LEU A 184 -18.31 41.55 -28.26
CA LEU A 184 -17.70 41.06 -29.51
C LEU A 184 -18.38 39.82 -30.11
N ASP A 185 -19.72 39.76 -30.05
CA ASP A 185 -20.49 38.75 -30.79
C ASP A 185 -20.64 39.06 -32.30
N GLU A 186 -19.93 40.07 -32.84
CA GLU A 186 -20.16 40.53 -34.21
C GLU A 186 -18.88 40.86 -34.98
N ALA A 187 -17.93 39.91 -35.02
CA ALA A 187 -16.74 40.05 -35.89
C ALA A 187 -16.21 38.75 -36.53
N CYS A 188 -16.90 37.61 -36.42
CA CYS A 188 -16.50 36.36 -37.11
C CYS A 188 -17.05 36.26 -38.55
N ARG A 189 -17.02 37.35 -39.33
CA ARG A 189 -16.99 37.28 -40.80
C ARG A 189 -15.58 37.63 -41.27
N GLY A 190 -14.83 36.62 -41.72
CA GLY A 190 -13.58 36.82 -42.46
C GLY A 190 -13.81 37.67 -43.73
N PRO A 191 -12.74 38.23 -44.32
CA PRO A 191 -11.84 37.38 -45.09
C PRO A 191 -10.34 37.76 -45.06
N GLY A 192 -9.50 36.73 -45.19
CA GLY A 192 -8.28 36.68 -46.03
C GLY A 192 -7.13 37.68 -45.78
N GLY A 193 -5.91 37.15 -45.65
CA GLY A 193 -4.69 37.88 -46.06
C GLY A 193 -3.44 37.66 -45.23
N ALA A 194 -2.49 36.96 -45.85
CA ALA A 194 -1.05 36.85 -45.60
C ALA A 194 -0.37 37.81 -44.60
N GLY A 195 0.57 37.27 -43.82
CA GLY A 195 1.57 38.08 -43.12
C GLY A 195 2.43 37.31 -42.12
N SER A 196 3.40 36.55 -42.62
CA SER A 196 4.50 36.01 -41.81
C SER A 196 5.33 37.15 -41.22
N ARG A 197 5.61 37.15 -39.91
CA ARG A 197 6.76 37.87 -39.30
C ARG A 197 7.08 37.33 -37.91
N HIS A 198 8.14 36.53 -37.91
CA HIS A 198 9.23 36.43 -36.94
C HIS A 198 9.27 37.51 -35.84
N LEU A 199 9.20 37.08 -34.58
CA LEU A 199 9.70 37.83 -33.43
C LEU A 199 10.35 36.85 -32.46
N ASP A 200 11.68 36.81 -32.52
CA ASP A 200 12.57 36.48 -31.42
C ASP A 200 12.20 37.24 -30.16
N ARG A 201 12.32 36.59 -29.00
CA ARG A 201 12.61 37.33 -27.77
C ARG A 201 13.27 36.45 -26.71
N ASP A 202 14.47 36.93 -26.38
CA ASP A 202 15.46 36.48 -25.43
C ASP A 202 14.96 36.07 -24.04
N TRP A 203 15.53 34.97 -23.54
CA TRP A 203 15.45 34.50 -22.17
C TRP A 203 16.62 35.09 -21.35
N PRO A 204 16.39 35.84 -20.26
CA PRO A 204 17.48 36.29 -19.42
C PRO A 204 17.91 35.17 -18.46
N SER A 205 19.14 34.71 -18.66
CA SER A 205 19.90 33.91 -17.71
C SER A 205 20.31 34.74 -16.50
N SER A 206 19.91 34.33 -15.30
CA SER A 206 20.52 34.80 -14.05
C SER A 206 20.54 33.69 -13.00
N HIS A 207 21.75 33.19 -12.74
CA HIS A 207 22.09 32.47 -11.51
C HIS A 207 22.15 33.42 -10.31
N PRO A 208 21.86 32.91 -9.11
CA PRO A 208 22.80 33.13 -8.02
C PRO A 208 23.17 31.84 -7.27
N HIS A 209 24.41 31.86 -6.79
CA HIS A 209 25.07 30.89 -5.92
C HIS A 209 24.57 30.96 -4.46
N HIS A 210 24.44 29.78 -3.84
CA HIS A 210 24.78 29.40 -2.45
C HIS A 210 24.25 30.19 -1.25
N ASP A 211 23.30 29.61 -0.49
CA ASP A 211 23.55 28.86 0.77
C ASP A 211 22.26 28.69 1.60
N GLY A 212 21.99 27.46 2.06
CA GLY A 212 20.92 27.18 3.04
C GLY A 212 20.05 25.97 2.68
N LEU A 213 20.42 24.80 3.19
CA LEU A 213 19.62 23.57 3.12
C LEU A 213 18.22 23.78 3.71
N ASN A 214 17.20 23.89 2.87
CA ASN A 214 15.80 23.74 3.26
C ASN A 214 15.21 22.56 2.49
N LEU A 215 15.05 21.46 3.21
CA LEU A 215 14.44 20.22 2.76
C LEU A 215 12.91 20.41 2.72
N SER A 216 12.41 21.20 1.75
CA SER A 216 10.99 21.22 1.39
C SER A 216 10.71 20.08 0.40
N VAL A 217 9.94 19.14 0.93
CA VAL A 217 9.60 17.80 0.47
C VAL A 217 8.85 17.81 -0.87
N VAL A 218 9.45 17.15 -1.88
CA VAL A 218 8.82 16.45 -3.02
C VAL A 218 7.94 17.31 -3.97
N ALA A 219 8.59 18.15 -4.77
CA ALA A 219 8.08 18.49 -6.10
C ALA A 219 8.54 17.38 -7.07
N VAL A 220 7.65 16.47 -7.46
CA VAL A 220 7.90 15.56 -8.60
C VAL A 220 7.34 16.24 -9.84
N LEU A 221 8.27 16.64 -10.69
CA LEU A 221 8.06 17.08 -12.06
C LEU A 221 7.40 15.95 -12.87
N GLU A 222 6.13 16.12 -13.27
CA GLU A 222 5.57 15.38 -14.40
C GLU A 222 6.11 15.99 -15.70
N THR A 223 7.12 15.34 -16.29
CA THR A 223 7.51 15.59 -17.67
C THR A 223 6.57 14.77 -18.56
N GLN A 224 5.73 15.45 -19.33
CA GLN A 224 4.92 14.82 -20.37
C GLN A 224 5.84 14.22 -21.44
N GLN A 225 5.81 12.90 -21.60
CA GLN A 225 6.28 12.24 -22.80
C GLN A 225 5.06 11.65 -23.52
N ALA A 226 4.73 12.24 -24.68
CA ALA A 226 3.70 11.76 -25.59
C ALA A 226 4.04 10.35 -26.15
N PRO A 227 3.04 9.54 -26.51
CA PRO A 227 3.26 8.21 -27.08
C PRO A 227 3.73 8.28 -28.55
N PRO A 228 4.56 7.33 -29.03
CA PRO A 228 4.95 7.26 -30.43
C PRO A 228 3.84 6.67 -31.30
N GLU A 229 3.58 7.32 -32.43
CA GLU A 229 2.68 6.85 -33.49
C GLU A 229 3.24 5.58 -34.13
N THR A 230 2.39 4.55 -34.22
CA THR A 230 2.69 3.28 -34.90
C THR A 230 2.38 3.43 -36.38
N HIS A 231 3.41 3.58 -37.21
CA HIS A 231 3.30 3.46 -38.66
C HIS A 231 3.15 1.99 -39.06
N SER A 232 2.01 1.66 -39.66
CA SER A 232 1.71 0.38 -40.30
C SER A 232 2.67 0.10 -41.45
N GLY A 233 3.53 -0.90 -41.29
CA GLY A 233 4.34 -1.47 -42.37
C GLY A 233 3.50 -2.37 -43.27
N GLN A 234 3.48 -2.07 -44.56
CA GLN A 234 2.85 -2.89 -45.60
C GLN A 234 3.55 -4.25 -45.76
N VAL A 235 2.71 -5.27 -45.92
CA VAL A 235 3.07 -6.65 -46.25
C VAL A 235 3.55 -6.71 -47.70
N LEU A 236 4.81 -7.10 -47.92
CA LEU A 236 5.25 -7.76 -49.14
C LEU A 236 4.86 -9.24 -49.02
N SER A 237 4.08 -9.75 -49.96
CA SER A 237 4.04 -11.18 -50.26
C SER A 237 4.09 -11.36 -51.77
N ASP A 238 5.18 -12.01 -52.16
CA ASP A 238 5.48 -12.54 -53.49
C ASP A 238 4.34 -13.42 -54.02
N GLY A 239 4.12 -13.33 -55.33
CA GLY A 239 3.42 -14.37 -56.08
C GLY A 239 4.40 -15.45 -56.55
N GLN A 240 3.98 -16.71 -56.56
CA GLN A 240 3.98 -17.60 -57.72
C GLN A 240 3.70 -19.07 -57.34
N SER A 241 3.15 -19.80 -58.32
CA SER A 241 2.63 -21.18 -58.37
C SER A 241 1.12 -21.21 -58.12
N GLU A 242 0.23 -21.42 -59.09
CA GLU A 242 0.27 -22.06 -60.43
C GLU A 242 -0.56 -21.27 -61.47
#